data_AF-A0A9E3A8I9-F1
#
_entry.id   AF-A0A9E3A8I9-F1
#
_cell.length_a   1.000
_cell.length_b   1.000
_cell.length_c   1.000
_cell.angle_alpha   90.00
_cell.angle_beta   90.00
_cell.angle_gamma   90.00
#
_symmetry.space_group_name_H-M   'P 1'
#
loop_
_entity.id
_entity.type
_entity.pdbx_description
1 polymer ?
#
loop_
_entity_poly.entity_id
_entity_poly.type
_entity_poly.pdbx_seq_one_letter_code
_entity_poly.pdbx_strand_id
1 'polypeptide(L)'
;MDDLQPEPVLTQILLTDEQLEAGLDDKMNWPSPGENLMMLSVEPEDLASRFRIKFQESWDDLDYLKVARLQTRSGKQFTLVRHRGTPAPGVLVTVGTGELAAASDFERELMEALEVTPEQVVWRAPTVNPWPWPGT
;
A
#
# COMPACT_ATOMS: atom_id res chain seq x y z
N MET A 1 9.50 -2.14 -37.31
CA MET A 1 8.42 -2.53 -36.38
C MET A 1 8.96 -2.16 -35.01
N ASP A 2 8.56 -0.98 -34.53
CA ASP A 2 8.83 -0.58 -33.15
C ASP A 2 8.09 -1.56 -32.23
N ASP A 3 8.83 -2.39 -31.52
CA ASP A 3 8.35 -3.10 -30.34
C ASP A 3 7.98 -2.04 -29.31
N LEU A 4 6.72 -1.60 -29.34
CA LEU A 4 6.13 -0.82 -28.27
C LEU A 4 6.15 -1.70 -27.03
N GLN A 5 7.20 -1.57 -26.22
CA GLN A 5 7.20 -2.18 -24.90
C GLN A 5 5.98 -1.63 -24.17
N PRO A 6 5.14 -2.49 -23.58
CA PRO A 6 3.98 -2.02 -22.84
C PRO A 6 4.46 -1.06 -21.75
N GLU A 7 3.87 0.13 -21.71
CA GLU A 7 4.12 1.12 -20.67
C GLU A 7 3.95 0.47 -19.28
N PRO A 8 4.83 0.78 -18.32
CA PRO A 8 4.74 0.18 -16.99
C PRO A 8 3.41 0.57 -16.33
N VAL A 9 2.67 -0.44 -15.87
CA VAL A 9 1.37 -0.25 -15.17
C VAL A 9 1.56 0.44 -13.82
N LEU A 10 2.75 0.27 -13.22
CA LEU A 10 3.16 0.87 -11.96
C LEU A 10 4.48 1.63 -12.10
N THR A 11 4.49 2.84 -11.60
CA THR A 11 5.71 3.63 -11.41
C THR A 11 6.01 3.71 -9.92
N GLN A 12 7.24 3.36 -9.54
CA GLN A 12 7.68 3.51 -8.16
C GLN A 12 8.12 4.96 -7.89
N ILE A 13 7.65 5.53 -6.79
CA ILE A 13 8.11 6.81 -6.26
C ILE A 13 9.10 6.51 -5.14
N LEU A 14 10.39 6.78 -5.38
CA LEU A 14 11.42 6.60 -4.37
C LEU A 14 11.35 7.72 -3.34
N LEU A 15 11.46 7.31 -2.08
CA LEU A 15 11.53 8.21 -0.94
C LEU A 15 12.96 8.70 -0.79
N THR A 16 13.12 9.96 -0.41
CA THR A 16 14.44 10.54 -0.11
C THR A 16 14.95 10.03 1.24
N ASP A 17 16.26 10.13 1.47
CA ASP A 17 16.85 9.76 2.76
C ASP A 17 16.26 10.59 3.90
N GLU A 18 16.05 11.89 3.69
CA GLU A 18 15.38 12.78 4.66
C GLU A 18 13.97 12.29 5.01
N GLN A 19 13.21 11.81 4.01
CA GLN A 19 11.87 11.25 4.22
C GLN A 19 11.91 9.92 4.99
N LEU A 20 12.92 9.09 4.75
CA LEU A 20 13.09 7.82 5.49
C LEU A 20 13.55 8.05 6.92
N GLU A 21 14.45 9.01 7.14
CA GLU A 21 14.98 9.38 8.45
C GLU A 21 13.92 10.02 9.35
N ALA A 22 13.00 10.81 8.77
CA ALA A 22 11.87 11.39 9.48
C ALA A 22 10.89 10.34 10.04
N GLY A 23 10.89 9.12 9.48
CA GLY A 23 9.95 8.07 9.84
C GLY A 23 8.53 8.34 9.32
N LEU A 24 7.62 7.37 9.50
CA LEU A 24 6.22 7.50 9.07
C LEU A 24 5.35 8.35 10.00
N ASP A 25 5.89 8.72 11.18
CA ASP A 25 5.17 9.47 12.23
C ASP A 25 5.30 10.99 12.05
N ASP A 26 6.37 11.47 11.40
CA ASP A 26 6.63 12.90 11.35
C ASP A 26 5.88 13.63 10.21
N LYS A 27 5.34 14.79 10.55
CA LYS A 27 4.52 15.67 9.70
C LYS A 27 5.34 16.40 8.64
N MET A 28 6.63 16.08 8.48
CA MET A 28 7.52 16.67 7.48
C MET A 28 7.19 16.16 6.09
N ASN A 29 6.14 16.71 5.47
CA ASN A 29 5.85 16.61 4.04
C ASN A 29 5.68 15.17 3.49
N TRP A 30 5.60 14.21 4.40
CA TRP A 30 5.24 12.84 4.18
C TRP A 30 3.71 12.79 4.18
N PRO A 31 3.04 12.28 3.13
CA PRO A 31 1.69 11.81 3.35
C PRO A 31 1.84 10.61 4.28
N SER A 32 1.58 10.82 5.58
CA SER A 32 1.34 9.75 6.56
C SER A 32 0.67 8.59 5.84
N PRO A 33 1.06 7.31 6.08
CA PRO A 33 0.41 6.17 5.45
C PRO A 33 -1.10 6.33 5.65
N GLY A 34 -1.80 6.78 4.61
CA GLY A 34 -2.92 7.71 4.84
C GLY A 34 -4.11 6.99 5.46
N GLU A 35 -4.97 6.46 4.63
CA GLU A 35 -6.05 5.60 5.09
C GLU A 35 -5.81 4.18 4.64
N ASN A 36 -5.97 3.23 5.56
CA ASN A 36 -5.85 1.81 5.27
C ASN A 36 -6.93 1.40 4.27
N LEU A 37 -6.53 0.89 3.12
CA LEU A 37 -7.44 0.42 2.08
C LEU A 37 -7.69 -1.07 2.21
N MET A 38 -6.63 -1.87 2.24
CA MET A 38 -6.73 -3.33 2.31
C MET A 38 -5.43 -3.96 2.82
N MET A 39 -5.50 -5.23 3.20
CA MET A 39 -4.34 -6.04 3.53
C MET A 39 -4.24 -7.21 2.56
N LEU A 40 -3.07 -7.37 1.96
CA LEU A 40 -2.74 -8.47 1.07
C LEU A 40 -2.00 -9.56 1.84
N SER A 41 -2.23 -10.84 1.53
CA SER A 41 -1.53 -11.98 2.14
C SER A 41 -0.13 -12.23 1.57
N VAL A 42 0.29 -11.44 0.57
CA VAL A 42 1.61 -11.54 -0.07
C VAL A 42 2.69 -10.85 0.77
N GLU A 43 3.92 -11.36 0.70
CA GLU A 43 5.07 -10.73 1.36
C GLU A 43 5.72 -9.66 0.47
N PRO A 44 6.41 -8.66 1.06
CA PRO A 44 7.15 -7.65 0.31
C PRO A 44 8.15 -8.24 -0.69
N GLU A 45 8.81 -9.34 -0.34
CA GLU A 45 9.81 -10.01 -1.17
C GLU A 45 9.21 -10.56 -2.47
N ASP A 46 7.99 -11.10 -2.41
CA ASP A 46 7.27 -11.60 -3.58
C ASP A 46 6.91 -10.45 -4.52
N LEU A 47 6.39 -9.34 -3.96
CA LEU A 47 6.06 -8.14 -4.72
C LEU A 47 7.32 -7.49 -5.32
N ALA A 48 8.41 -7.43 -4.56
CA ALA A 48 9.70 -6.90 -5.00
C ALA A 48 10.26 -7.70 -6.16
N SER A 49 10.22 -9.03 -6.07
CA SER A 49 10.71 -9.93 -7.11
C SER A 49 9.87 -9.85 -8.39
N ARG A 50 8.54 -9.92 -8.27
CA ARG A 50 7.62 -9.97 -9.41
C ARG A 50 7.50 -8.64 -10.14
N PHE A 51 7.40 -7.53 -9.40
CA PHE A 51 7.11 -6.20 -9.95
C PHE A 51 8.32 -5.26 -9.94
N ARG A 52 9.50 -5.75 -9.53
CA ARG A 52 10.73 -4.95 -9.38
C ARG A 52 10.55 -3.75 -8.44
N ILE A 53 9.66 -3.90 -7.46
CA ILE A 53 9.39 -2.89 -6.43
C ILE A 53 10.56 -2.90 -5.42
N LYS A 54 11.11 -1.74 -5.10
CA LYS A 54 12.11 -1.61 -4.04
C LYS A 54 11.45 -1.17 -2.74
N PHE A 55 11.31 -2.08 -1.79
CA PHE A 55 10.94 -1.67 -0.44
C PHE A 55 12.13 -0.94 0.22
N GLN A 56 11.85 0.21 0.80
CA GLN A 56 12.79 1.01 1.58
C GLN A 56 12.51 0.79 3.06
N GLU A 57 13.57 0.73 3.87
CA GLU A 57 13.45 0.60 5.32
C GLU A 57 13.13 1.97 5.94
N SER A 58 12.15 2.00 6.84
CA SER A 58 11.74 3.17 7.61
C SER A 58 11.32 2.71 9.01
N TRP A 59 10.71 3.59 9.80
CA TRP A 59 10.29 3.30 11.16
C TRP A 59 9.08 4.17 11.54
N ASP A 60 8.29 3.69 12.50
CA ASP A 60 7.33 4.49 13.27
C ASP A 60 7.73 4.45 14.76
N ASP A 61 6.93 5.06 15.62
CA ASP A 61 7.20 5.13 17.06
C ASP A 61 7.21 3.75 17.76
N LEU A 62 6.69 2.70 17.10
CA LEU A 62 6.52 1.37 17.65
C LEU A 62 7.42 0.30 17.02
N ASP A 63 7.79 0.43 15.74
CA ASP A 63 8.44 -0.63 14.96
C ASP A 63 9.22 -0.13 13.72
N TYR A 64 10.04 -1.02 13.15
CA TYR A 64 10.66 -0.84 11.84
C TYR A 64 9.72 -1.32 10.74
N LEU A 65 9.77 -0.63 9.59
CA LEU A 65 8.83 -0.80 8.51
C LEU A 65 9.56 -0.99 7.19
N LYS A 66 9.00 -1.82 6.32
CA LYS A 66 9.31 -1.81 4.89
C LYS A 66 8.21 -1.05 4.17
N VAL A 67 8.61 -0.05 3.39
CA VAL A 67 7.67 0.81 2.67
C VAL A 67 7.99 0.89 1.18
N ALA A 68 6.95 0.93 0.34
CA ALA A 68 7.09 1.23 -1.07
C ALA A 68 5.94 2.12 -1.53
N ARG A 69 6.25 3.27 -2.12
CA ARG A 69 5.26 4.17 -2.70
C ARG A 69 5.15 3.94 -4.20
N LEU A 70 3.93 3.74 -4.66
CA LEU A 70 3.61 3.39 -6.02
C LEU A 70 2.60 4.38 -6.59
N GLN A 71 2.69 4.60 -7.89
CA GLN A 71 1.71 5.33 -8.66
C GLN A 71 1.27 4.48 -9.85
N THR A 72 -0.04 4.38 -10.05
CA THR A 72 -0.61 3.70 -11.22
C THR A 72 -0.65 4.63 -12.41
N ARG A 73 -0.95 4.09 -13.60
CA ARG A 73 -1.09 4.87 -14.83
C ARG A 73 -2.15 5.98 -14.76
N SER A 74 -3.21 5.82 -13.96
CA SER A 74 -4.20 6.89 -13.78
C SER A 74 -3.71 8.05 -12.90
N GLY A 75 -2.54 7.90 -12.27
CA GLY A 75 -1.96 8.86 -11.34
C GLY A 75 -2.31 8.61 -9.87
N LYS A 76 -3.17 7.63 -9.57
CA LYS A 76 -3.48 7.24 -8.18
C LYS A 76 -2.24 6.72 -7.47
N GLN A 77 -2.10 7.10 -6.21
CA GLN A 77 -0.94 6.75 -5.40
C GLN A 77 -1.33 5.82 -4.26
N PHE A 78 -0.43 4.89 -3.98
CA PHE A 78 -0.60 3.87 -2.96
C PHE A 78 0.72 3.73 -2.21
N THR A 79 0.62 3.40 -0.92
CA THR A 79 1.78 2.99 -0.13
C THR A 79 1.57 1.56 0.32
N LEU A 80 2.56 0.73 0.05
CA LEU A 80 2.69 -0.62 0.58
C LEU A 80 3.50 -0.54 1.86
N VAL A 81 2.98 -1.09 2.95
CA VAL A 81 3.61 -1.06 4.27
C VAL A 81 3.66 -2.47 4.84
N ARG A 82 4.81 -2.85 5.37
CA ARG A 82 4.99 -4.08 6.16
C ARG A 82 5.70 -3.73 7.46
N HIS A 83 5.04 -3.96 8.59
CA HIS A 83 5.64 -3.87 9.92
C HIS A 83 6.49 -5.11 10.19
N ARG A 84 7.73 -4.92 10.64
CA ARG A 84 8.69 -6.01 10.87
C ARG A 84 8.28 -6.94 12.00
N GLY A 85 7.63 -6.40 13.03
CA GLY A 85 7.16 -7.11 14.21
C GLY A 85 5.83 -7.84 14.02
N THR A 86 5.16 -7.71 12.87
CA THR A 86 3.87 -8.37 12.65
C THR A 86 4.07 -9.86 12.32
N PRO A 87 3.59 -10.79 13.18
CA PRO A 87 3.85 -12.21 13.01
C PRO A 87 3.05 -12.82 11.84
N ALA A 88 1.91 -12.22 11.51
CA ALA A 88 1.12 -12.63 10.35
C ALA A 88 1.78 -12.10 9.07
N PRO A 89 1.86 -12.90 8.01
CA PRO A 89 2.32 -12.44 6.71
C PRO A 89 1.37 -11.38 6.15
N GLY A 90 1.90 -10.50 5.32
CA GLY A 90 1.06 -9.61 4.52
C GLY A 90 1.50 -8.17 4.48
N VAL A 91 1.06 -7.49 3.42
CA VAL A 91 1.36 -6.10 3.13
C VAL A 91 0.08 -5.28 3.27
N LEU A 92 0.15 -4.23 4.10
CA LEU A 92 -0.89 -3.25 4.22
C LEU A 92 -0.81 -2.26 3.05
N VAL A 93 -1.94 -1.99 2.44
CA VAL A 93 -2.08 -0.99 1.38
C VAL A 93 -2.78 0.22 1.98
N THR A 94 -2.16 1.39 1.85
CA THR A 94 -2.75 2.66 2.25
C THR A 94 -2.89 3.61 1.06
N VAL A 95 -3.91 4.47 1.10
CA VAL A 95 -4.15 5.56 0.14
C VAL A 95 -4.05 6.90 0.85
N GLY A 96 -4.06 8.03 0.13
CA GLY A 96 -4.06 9.35 0.76
C GLY A 96 -5.31 9.61 1.60
N THR A 97 -5.20 10.51 2.58
CA THR A 97 -6.33 10.90 3.42
C THR A 97 -7.48 11.49 2.59
N GLY A 98 -8.69 10.97 2.79
CA GLY A 98 -9.90 11.37 2.06
C GLY A 98 -10.11 10.62 0.75
N GLU A 99 -9.19 9.73 0.37
CA GLU A 99 -9.29 8.94 -0.86
C GLU A 99 -10.11 7.65 -0.67
N LEU A 100 -10.41 7.23 0.57
CA LEU A 100 -11.25 6.06 0.83
C LEU A 100 -12.67 6.18 0.25
N ALA A 101 -13.17 7.39 0.01
CA ALA A 101 -14.46 7.59 -0.66
C ALA A 101 -14.51 6.94 -2.06
N ALA A 102 -13.34 6.75 -2.69
CA ALA A 102 -13.18 6.08 -3.98
C ALA A 102 -12.52 4.69 -3.85
N ALA A 103 -12.59 4.05 -2.67
CA ALA A 103 -11.88 2.81 -2.37
C ALA A 103 -12.00 1.74 -3.47
N SER A 104 -13.21 1.46 -3.98
CA SER A 104 -13.42 0.45 -5.03
C SER A 104 -12.61 0.71 -6.31
N ASP A 105 -12.45 1.98 -6.69
CA ASP A 105 -11.67 2.35 -7.87
C ASP A 105 -10.16 2.24 -7.61
N PHE A 106 -9.71 2.46 -6.37
CA PHE A 106 -8.33 2.22 -5.95
C PHE A 106 -8.05 0.71 -5.88
N GLU A 107 -8.94 -0.08 -5.28
CA GLU A 107 -8.81 -1.53 -5.16
C GLU A 107 -8.70 -2.19 -6.53
N ARG A 108 -9.66 -1.92 -7.43
CA ARG A 108 -9.68 -2.52 -8.77
C ARG A 108 -8.36 -2.25 -9.51
N GLU A 109 -7.94 -1.00 -9.51
CA GLU A 109 -6.75 -0.60 -10.25
C GLU A 109 -5.46 -1.15 -9.64
N LEU A 110 -5.35 -1.18 -8.30
CA LEU A 110 -4.20 -1.80 -7.65
C LEU A 110 -4.16 -3.31 -7.90
N MET A 111 -5.29 -4.00 -7.80
CA MET A 111 -5.37 -5.44 -8.01
C MET A 111 -5.01 -5.81 -9.45
N GLU A 112 -5.46 -5.03 -10.42
CA GLU A 112 -5.03 -5.17 -11.82
C GLU A 112 -3.52 -4.93 -11.96
N ALA A 113 -3.01 -3.86 -11.35
CA ALA A 113 -1.62 -3.44 -11.48
C ALA A 113 -0.60 -4.37 -10.81
N LEU A 114 -0.98 -4.97 -9.67
CA LEU A 114 -0.17 -5.94 -8.92
C LEU A 114 -0.56 -7.39 -9.26
N GLU A 115 -1.42 -7.61 -10.26
CA GLU A 115 -1.92 -8.95 -10.64
C GLU A 115 -2.34 -9.79 -9.41
N VAL A 116 -2.99 -9.13 -8.44
CA VAL A 116 -3.44 -9.70 -7.16
C VAL A 116 -4.85 -10.23 -7.33
N THR A 117 -5.08 -11.45 -6.89
CA THR A 117 -6.42 -12.07 -6.94
C THR A 117 -7.23 -11.75 -5.68
N PRO A 118 -8.58 -11.82 -5.74
CA PRO A 118 -9.43 -11.58 -4.57
C PRO A 118 -9.09 -12.45 -3.35
N GLU A 119 -8.59 -13.68 -3.57
CA GLU A 119 -8.22 -14.63 -2.51
C GLU A 119 -6.95 -14.20 -1.75
N GLN A 120 -6.14 -13.34 -2.35
CA GLN A 120 -4.95 -12.78 -1.72
C GLN A 120 -5.28 -11.55 -0.86
N VAL A 121 -6.54 -11.09 -0.83
CA VAL A 121 -6.96 -9.98 0.01
C VAL A 121 -7.53 -10.51 1.33
N VAL A 122 -6.82 -10.24 2.42
CA VAL A 122 -7.15 -10.72 3.78
C VAL A 122 -8.17 -9.80 4.45
N TRP A 123 -8.13 -8.50 4.14
CA TRP A 123 -8.97 -7.49 4.78
C TRP A 123 -9.18 -6.28 3.84
N ARG A 124 -10.31 -5.56 3.96
CA ARG A 124 -10.68 -4.37 3.17
C ARG A 124 -11.36 -3.29 4.03
N ALA A 125 -11.18 -2.03 3.63
CA ALA A 125 -11.81 -0.86 4.22
C ALA A 125 -12.97 -0.29 3.36
N PRO A 126 -13.94 0.40 3.98
CA PRO A 126 -14.27 0.28 5.39
C PRO A 126 -14.87 -1.11 5.63
N THR A 127 -14.33 -1.87 6.58
CA THR A 127 -15.17 -2.89 7.21
C THR A 127 -16.13 -2.12 8.09
N VAL A 128 -17.25 -1.66 7.51
CA VAL A 128 -18.41 -1.31 8.32
C VAL A 128 -18.77 -2.62 8.98
N ASN A 129 -18.25 -2.84 10.18
CA ASN A 129 -18.76 -3.90 11.02
C ASN A 129 -20.07 -3.31 11.53
N PRO A 130 -21.26 -3.76 11.09
CA PRO A 130 -22.44 -3.52 11.86
C PRO A 130 -22.25 -4.36 13.12
N TRP A 131 -21.54 -3.83 14.11
CA TRP A 131 -21.67 -4.35 15.46
C TRP A 131 -23.17 -4.27 15.74
N PRO A 132 -23.89 -5.41 15.87
CA PRO A 132 -25.28 -5.33 16.24
C PRO A 132 -25.23 -4.87 17.69
N TRP A 133 -25.59 -3.62 17.97
CA TRP A 133 -25.93 -3.22 19.32
C TRP A 133 -26.98 -4.22 19.82
N PRO A 134 -26.70 -5.03 20.85
CA PRO A 134 -27.72 -5.88 21.41
C PRO A 134 -28.67 -4.97 22.21
N GLY A 135 -29.81 -4.64 21.61
CA GLY A 135 -31.01 -4.19 22.33
C GLY A 135 -31.00 -2.76 22.87
N THR A 136 -31.92 -1.96 22.32
CA THR A 136 -32.77 -1.04 23.09
C THR A 136 -33.43 -1.71 24.29
#